data_AF-A0A3M6USI0-F1
#
_entry.id   AF-A0A3M6USI0-F1
#
_cell.length_a   1.000
_cell.length_b   1.000
_cell.length_c   1.000
_cell.angle_alpha   90.00
_cell.angle_beta   90.00
_cell.angle_gamma   90.00
#
_symmetry.space_group_name_H-M   'P 1'
#
loop_
_entity.id
_entity.type
_entity.pdbx_description
1 polymer ?
#
loop_
_entity_poly.entity_id
_entity_poly.type
_entity_poly.pdbx_seq_one_letter_code
_entity_poly.pdbx_strand_id
1 'polypeptide(L)'
;MPAFFALNDLFGIKSLPETRVYWSKDNFVGVPTVQKVKARNRFDKIRQYLSLNNRLYMLTRDDPGYAKLFKVRSLLDRLDSRIHEEYQPSKFISIDEWSSMKEDGFKQYKHMKPVKRGSKVWVRSDATNGFVSAMQVYTGKKSGGQPKHGLGIVMFPT
;
A
#
# COMPACT_ATOMS: atom_id res chain seq x y z
N MET A 1 10.28 -14.70 -8.45
CA MET A 1 9.49 -13.66 -7.75
C MET A 1 8.69 -14.17 -6.54
N PRO A 2 8.05 -15.36 -6.54
CA PRO A 2 7.20 -15.82 -5.42
C PRO A 2 7.87 -15.78 -4.04
N ALA A 3 9.14 -16.23 -3.96
CA ALA A 3 9.92 -16.18 -2.72
C ALA A 3 10.11 -14.77 -2.13
N PHE A 4 10.00 -13.70 -2.92
CA PHE A 4 10.05 -12.34 -2.37
C PHE A 4 8.77 -12.02 -1.58
N PHE A 5 7.60 -12.34 -2.14
CA PHE A 5 6.32 -12.09 -1.49
C PHE A 5 6.14 -12.99 -0.26
N ALA A 6 6.43 -14.29 -0.38
CA ALA A 6 6.36 -15.22 0.74
C ALA A 6 7.25 -14.80 1.94
N LEU A 7 8.42 -14.20 1.67
CA LEU A 7 9.25 -13.64 2.73
C LEU A 7 8.61 -12.41 3.39
N ASN A 8 7.95 -11.52 2.62
CA ASN A 8 7.24 -10.38 3.19
C ASN A 8 6.04 -10.84 4.04
N ASP A 9 5.32 -11.88 3.61
CA ASP A 9 4.23 -12.47 4.40
C ASP A 9 4.77 -13.03 5.73
N LEU A 10 5.89 -13.76 5.67
CA LEU A 10 6.58 -14.26 6.86
C LEU A 10 7.03 -13.14 7.80
N PHE A 11 7.50 -12.01 7.26
CA PHE A 11 7.92 -10.86 8.08
C PHE A 11 6.73 -10.20 8.79
N GLY A 12 5.52 -10.30 8.22
CA GLY A 12 4.29 -9.88 8.90
C GLY A 12 3.96 -10.78 10.10
N ILE A 13 4.23 -12.08 10.01
CA ILE A 13 3.97 -13.05 11.08
C ILE A 13 5.05 -13.00 12.16
N LYS A 14 6.32 -13.10 11.76
CA LYS A 14 7.49 -13.00 12.64
C LYS A 14 8.15 -11.66 12.40
N SER A 15 7.66 -10.62 13.05
CA SER A 15 8.22 -9.26 12.92
C SER A 15 9.49 -9.11 13.74
N LEU A 16 10.58 -8.66 13.10
CA LEU A 16 11.82 -8.26 13.75
C LEU A 16 12.00 -6.74 13.65
N PRO A 17 12.78 -6.12 14.56
CA PRO A 17 12.96 -4.66 14.57
C PRO A 17 13.42 -4.08 13.22
N GLU A 18 14.22 -4.84 12.47
CA GLU A 18 14.68 -4.43 11.15
C GLU A 18 14.77 -5.62 10.18
N THR A 19 14.45 -5.38 8.91
CA THR A 19 14.47 -6.41 7.86
C THR A 19 15.86 -7.04 7.65
N ARG A 20 16.96 -6.33 7.92
CA ARG A 20 18.31 -6.93 7.76
C ARG A 20 18.61 -8.00 8.79
N VAL A 21 17.93 -7.98 9.94
CA VAL A 21 18.21 -8.87 11.09
C VAL A 21 17.83 -10.32 10.79
N TYR A 22 16.86 -10.58 9.90
CA TYR A 22 16.55 -11.94 9.45
C TYR A 22 17.76 -12.65 8.84
N TRP A 23 18.71 -11.90 8.26
CA TRP A 23 19.95 -12.40 7.69
C TRP A 23 21.16 -12.29 8.64
N SER A 24 20.94 -11.99 9.93
CA SER A 24 22.01 -11.99 10.93
C SER A 24 22.58 -13.40 11.12
N LYS A 25 23.88 -13.48 11.40
CA LYS A 25 24.55 -14.74 11.79
C LYS A 25 24.32 -15.10 13.26
N ASP A 26 23.79 -14.16 14.04
CA ASP A 26 23.46 -14.38 15.45
C ASP A 26 22.30 -15.38 15.56
N ASN A 27 22.49 -16.44 16.36
CA ASN A 27 21.51 -17.51 16.53
C ASN A 27 20.24 -17.06 17.27
N PHE A 28 20.27 -15.96 18.04
CA PHE A 28 19.11 -15.45 18.75
C PHE A 28 18.12 -14.73 17.82
N VAL A 29 18.63 -14.03 16.80
CA VAL A 29 17.82 -13.14 15.95
C VAL A 29 17.79 -13.53 14.47
N GLY A 30 18.84 -14.20 14.00
CA GLY A 30 18.92 -14.72 12.64
C GLY A 30 17.86 -15.77 12.37
N VAL A 31 17.33 -15.80 11.15
CA VAL A 31 16.33 -16.79 10.74
C VAL A 31 16.91 -17.65 9.62
N PRO A 32 17.47 -18.84 9.94
CA PRO A 32 18.13 -19.71 8.96
C PRO A 32 17.24 -20.04 7.74
N THR A 33 15.93 -20.19 7.96
CA THR A 33 14.96 -20.43 6.88
C THR A 33 14.91 -19.28 5.87
N VAL A 34 14.91 -18.03 6.33
CA VAL A 34 14.92 -16.84 5.45
C VAL A 34 16.22 -16.78 4.65
N GLN A 35 17.34 -17.07 5.31
CA GLN A 35 18.68 -17.04 4.72
C GLN A 35 18.82 -18.07 3.60
N LYS A 36 18.25 -19.27 3.78
CA LYS A 36 18.22 -20.34 2.77
C LYS A 36 17.35 -20.00 1.56
N VAL A 37 16.22 -19.32 1.77
CA VAL A 37 15.25 -19.01 0.69
C VAL A 37 15.78 -17.94 -0.27
N LYS A 38 16.42 -16.89 0.23
CA LYS A 38 16.93 -15.80 -0.61
C LYS A 38 18.05 -15.04 0.09
N ALA A 39 19.12 -14.74 -0.63
CA ALA A 39 20.19 -13.87 -0.12
C ALA A 39 19.69 -12.43 0.14
N ARG A 40 20.15 -11.83 1.25
CA ARG A 40 19.80 -10.46 1.67
C ARG A 40 19.93 -9.44 0.53
N ASN A 41 21.11 -9.40 -0.09
CA ASN A 41 21.41 -8.44 -1.15
C ASN A 41 20.47 -8.58 -2.36
N ARG A 42 20.00 -9.80 -2.66
CA ARG A 42 19.03 -10.02 -3.74
C ARG A 42 17.63 -9.56 -3.32
N PHE A 43 17.24 -9.80 -2.07
CA PHE A 43 15.98 -9.28 -1.52
C PHE A 43 15.95 -7.74 -1.56
N ASP A 44 17.02 -7.09 -1.08
CA ASP A 44 17.12 -5.62 -1.06
C ASP A 44 17.09 -5.02 -2.46
N LYS A 45 17.81 -5.62 -3.42
CA LYS A 45 17.74 -5.19 -4.83
C LYS A 45 16.32 -5.32 -5.39
N ILE A 46 15.62 -6.42 -5.12
CA ILE A 46 14.23 -6.56 -5.58
C ILE A 46 13.36 -5.47 -4.93
N ARG A 47 13.47 -5.28 -3.62
CA ARG A 47 12.72 -4.25 -2.88
C ARG A 47 12.95 -2.84 -3.43
N GLN A 48 14.20 -2.51 -3.76
CA GLN A 48 14.58 -1.19 -4.29
C GLN A 48 14.00 -0.92 -5.69
N TYR A 49 14.01 -1.93 -6.57
CA TYR A 49 13.66 -1.76 -7.97
C TYR A 49 12.24 -2.22 -8.32
N LEU A 50 11.47 -2.74 -7.34
CA LEU A 50 10.11 -3.23 -7.54
C LEU A 50 9.22 -2.15 -8.18
N SER A 51 8.75 -2.43 -9.39
CA SER A 51 7.78 -1.65 -10.14
C SER A 51 6.79 -2.64 -10.72
N LEU A 52 5.50 -2.42 -10.47
CA LEU A 52 4.42 -3.27 -10.98
C LEU A 52 3.80 -2.72 -12.25
N ASN A 53 4.33 -1.59 -12.74
CA ASN A 53 3.92 -0.95 -13.96
C ASN A 53 5.12 -0.70 -14.88
N ASN A 54 4.87 -0.64 -16.18
CA ASN A 54 5.91 -0.43 -17.19
C ASN A 54 6.40 1.02 -17.15
N ARG A 55 7.68 1.22 -16.86
CA ARG A 55 8.29 2.55 -16.71
C ARG A 55 8.31 3.36 -18.01
N LEU A 56 8.19 2.71 -19.17
CA LEU A 56 8.15 3.40 -20.47
C LEU A 56 6.93 4.33 -20.60
N TYR A 57 5.84 4.04 -19.89
CA TYR A 57 4.64 4.89 -19.88
C TYR A 57 4.61 5.87 -18.70
N MET A 58 5.70 6.00 -17.94
CA MET A 58 5.76 6.93 -16.83
C MET A 58 6.00 8.35 -17.34
N LEU A 59 4.98 9.19 -17.24
CA LEU A 59 5.05 10.60 -17.60
C LEU A 59 5.94 11.39 -16.64
N THR A 60 6.45 12.54 -17.09
CA THR A 60 7.22 13.47 -16.26
C THR A 60 6.29 14.23 -15.31
N ARG A 61 6.85 14.85 -14.27
CA ARG A 61 6.05 15.56 -13.24
C ARG A 61 5.29 16.77 -13.77
N ASP A 62 5.78 17.35 -14.87
CA ASP A 62 5.19 18.54 -15.50
C ASP A 62 4.00 18.18 -16.40
N ASP A 63 3.84 16.90 -16.73
CA ASP A 63 2.72 16.42 -17.52
C ASP A 63 1.41 16.40 -16.70
N PRO A 64 0.30 16.97 -17.21
CA PRO A 64 -0.99 16.94 -16.52
C PRO A 64 -1.52 15.52 -16.26
N GLY A 65 -1.11 14.53 -17.04
CA GLY A 65 -1.41 13.11 -16.87
C GLY A 65 -0.55 12.40 -15.81
N TYR A 66 0.39 13.09 -15.17
CA TYR A 66 1.30 12.50 -14.19
C TYR A 66 0.56 11.88 -12.98
N ALA A 67 0.73 10.58 -12.79
CA ALA A 67 0.18 9.85 -11.66
C ALA A 67 1.25 9.51 -10.61
N LYS A 68 1.13 10.08 -9.40
CA LYS A 68 2.07 9.81 -8.28
C LYS A 68 2.18 8.32 -7.90
N LEU A 69 1.10 7.55 -8.10
CA LEU A 69 1.02 6.12 -7.78
C LEU A 69 1.31 5.21 -8.97
N PHE A 70 1.83 5.75 -10.09
CA PHE A 70 2.00 5.01 -11.35
C PHE A 70 2.65 3.63 -11.19
N LYS A 71 3.72 3.52 -10.38
CA LYS A 71 4.47 2.27 -10.16
C LYS A 71 3.65 1.12 -9.56
N VAL A 72 2.57 1.42 -8.85
CA VAL A 72 1.71 0.45 -8.16
C VAL A 72 0.26 0.49 -8.65
N ARG A 73 -0.07 1.40 -9.59
CA ARG A 73 -1.45 1.65 -10.01
C ARG A 73 -2.11 0.41 -10.61
N SER A 74 -1.39 -0.31 -11.46
CA SER A 74 -1.84 -1.57 -12.06
C SER A 74 -2.27 -2.61 -11.01
N LEU A 75 -1.54 -2.72 -9.91
CA LEU A 75 -1.90 -3.63 -8.81
C LEU A 75 -3.15 -3.15 -8.08
N LEU A 76 -3.24 -1.86 -7.77
CA LEU A 76 -4.41 -1.30 -7.07
C LEU A 76 -5.69 -1.50 -7.89
N ASP A 77 -5.64 -1.21 -9.19
CA ASP A 77 -6.79 -1.39 -10.10
C ASP A 77 -7.19 -2.86 -10.21
N ARG A 78 -6.20 -3.77 -10.27
CA ARG A 78 -6.46 -5.21 -10.31
C ARG A 78 -7.06 -5.74 -9.00
N LEU A 79 -6.58 -5.27 -7.86
CA LEU A 79 -7.13 -5.63 -6.55
C LEU A 79 -8.58 -5.15 -6.41
N ASP A 80 -8.84 -3.89 -6.77
CA ASP A 80 -10.17 -3.30 -6.71
C ASP A 80 -11.17 -4.07 -7.59
N SER A 81 -10.77 -4.37 -8.82
CA SER A 81 -11.59 -5.18 -9.75
C SER A 81 -11.89 -6.57 -9.19
N ARG A 82 -10.86 -7.27 -8.67
CA ARG A 82 -11.03 -8.62 -8.10
C ARG A 82 -11.87 -8.63 -6.85
N ILE A 83 -11.72 -7.64 -5.97
CA ILE A 83 -12.55 -7.53 -4.77
C ILE A 83 -14.03 -7.33 -5.17
N HIS A 84 -14.29 -6.47 -6.16
CA HIS A 84 -15.65 -6.24 -6.65
C HIS A 84 -16.27 -7.45 -7.34
N GLU A 85 -15.47 -8.26 -8.04
CA GLU A 85 -15.95 -9.50 -8.68
C GLU A 85 -16.25 -10.61 -7.67
N GLU A 86 -15.42 -10.76 -6.64
CA GLU A 86 -15.45 -11.91 -5.73
C GLU A 86 -16.23 -11.64 -4.43
N TYR A 87 -16.43 -10.37 -4.05
CA TYR A 87 -17.02 -10.02 -2.77
C TYR A 87 -18.20 -9.05 -2.93
N GLN A 88 -19.37 -9.47 -2.45
CA GLN A 88 -20.55 -8.61 -2.32
C GLN A 88 -20.63 -8.09 -0.86
N PRO A 89 -20.44 -6.79 -0.63
CA PRO A 89 -20.52 -6.22 0.70
C PRO A 89 -21.95 -6.26 1.27
N SER A 90 -22.05 -6.35 2.59
CA SER A 90 -23.32 -6.21 3.30
C SER A 90 -23.86 -4.77 3.21
N LYS A 91 -25.09 -4.57 3.68
CA LYS A 91 -25.69 -3.23 3.80
C LYS A 91 -24.99 -2.34 4.85
N PHE A 92 -24.22 -2.94 5.75
CA PHE A 92 -23.55 -2.22 6.84
C PHE A 92 -22.12 -1.90 6.42
N ILE A 93 -21.93 -0.68 5.92
CA ILE A 93 -20.64 -0.23 5.40
C ILE A 93 -20.08 0.88 6.29
N SER A 94 -18.80 0.76 6.61
CA SER A 94 -18.01 1.78 7.28
C SER A 94 -16.98 2.35 6.31
N ILE A 95 -16.87 3.68 6.27
CA ILE A 95 -15.84 4.39 5.50
C ILE A 95 -15.00 5.19 6.50
N ASP A 96 -13.70 4.92 6.54
CA ASP A 96 -12.78 5.63 7.43
C ASP A 96 -11.41 5.85 6.78
N GLU A 97 -10.59 6.66 7.43
CA GLU A 97 -9.25 7.02 7.03
C GLU A 97 -8.20 6.15 7.72
N TRP A 98 -7.48 5.38 6.91
CA TRP A 98 -6.25 4.75 7.34
C TRP A 98 -5.03 5.65 7.09
N SER A 99 -4.02 5.51 7.95
CA SER A 99 -2.79 6.31 7.91
C SER A 99 -1.59 5.40 7.79
N SER A 100 -0.83 5.55 6.70
CA SER A 100 0.43 4.82 6.52
C SER A 100 1.62 5.68 6.97
N MET A 101 2.57 5.10 7.70
CA MET A 101 3.82 5.76 8.11
C MET A 101 4.85 5.89 6.97
N LYS A 102 4.51 5.52 5.74
CA LYS A 102 5.48 5.51 4.63
C LYS A 102 6.00 6.90 4.28
N GLU A 103 7.27 6.96 3.90
CA GLU A 103 7.92 8.14 3.36
C GLU A 103 7.55 8.36 1.90
N ASP A 104 6.61 9.25 1.64
CA ASP A 104 6.22 9.65 0.29
C ASP A 104 6.00 11.16 0.16
N GLY A 105 5.91 11.62 -1.10
CA GLY A 105 5.75 13.04 -1.45
C GLY A 105 4.32 13.56 -1.31
N PHE A 106 3.41 12.83 -0.65
CA PHE A 106 2.02 13.25 -0.45
C PHE A 106 1.53 12.97 0.99
N LYS A 107 2.46 12.88 1.95
CA LYS A 107 2.16 12.87 3.37
C LYS A 107 1.26 14.04 3.76
N GLN A 108 0.31 13.76 4.64
CA GLN A 108 -0.49 14.78 5.30
C GLN A 108 -0.24 14.76 6.80
N TYR A 109 -0.26 15.95 7.40
CA TYR A 109 -0.33 16.08 8.84
C TYR A 109 -1.78 15.91 9.29
N LYS A 110 -2.01 15.02 10.26
CA LYS A 110 -3.32 14.77 10.87
C LYS A 110 -3.25 14.99 12.36
N HIS A 111 -3.97 16.00 12.84
CA HIS A 111 -4.11 16.26 14.26
C HIS A 111 -4.87 15.11 14.94
N MET A 112 -4.54 14.79 16.19
CA MET A 112 -5.15 13.72 17.01
C MET A 112 -5.03 12.27 16.49
N LYS A 113 -4.30 12.00 15.41
CA LYS A 113 -4.00 10.61 14.99
C LYS A 113 -2.69 10.13 15.63
N PRO A 114 -2.57 8.84 16.02
CA PRO A 114 -1.32 8.26 16.51
C PRO A 114 -0.17 8.45 15.51
N VAL A 115 -0.48 8.27 14.21
CA VAL A 115 0.41 8.62 13.11
C VAL A 115 0.11 10.04 12.65
N LYS A 116 0.83 11.02 13.20
CA LYS A 116 0.61 12.43 12.89
C LYS A 116 1.00 12.82 11.47
N ARG A 117 1.99 12.15 10.87
CA ARG A 117 2.49 12.43 9.50
C ARG A 117 2.51 11.15 8.69
N GLY A 118 1.62 11.04 7.72
CA GLY A 118 1.50 9.84 6.92
C GLY A 118 0.64 10.00 5.68
N SER A 119 0.73 9.04 4.78
CA SER A 119 -0.13 8.94 3.61
C SER A 119 -1.54 8.63 4.06
N LYS A 120 -2.51 9.38 3.54
CA LYS A 120 -3.93 9.16 3.82
C LYS A 120 -4.50 8.15 2.82
N VAL A 121 -5.20 7.15 3.33
CA VAL A 121 -5.90 6.14 2.51
C VAL A 121 -7.34 6.09 3.01
N TRP A 122 -8.30 6.29 2.12
CA TRP A 122 -9.70 6.02 2.39
C TRP A 122 -9.95 4.53 2.24
N VAL A 123 -10.67 3.95 3.19
CA VAL A 123 -10.97 2.52 3.24
C VAL A 123 -12.46 2.34 3.42
N ARG A 124 -13.08 1.55 2.56
CA ARG A 124 -14.46 1.09 2.70
C ARG A 124 -14.41 -0.34 3.23
N SER A 125 -14.97 -0.58 4.39
CA SER A 125 -15.00 -1.89 5.05
C SER A 125 -16.43 -2.31 5.37
N ASP A 126 -16.70 -3.60 5.28
CA ASP A 126 -17.94 -4.20 5.73
C ASP A 126 -17.94 -4.29 7.26
N ALA A 127 -18.91 -3.66 7.90
CA ALA A 127 -18.97 -3.57 9.35
C ALA A 127 -19.26 -4.91 10.03
N THR A 128 -19.79 -5.90 9.28
CA THR A 128 -20.18 -7.19 9.86
C THR A 128 -19.00 -8.14 10.04
N ASN A 129 -18.01 -8.11 9.14
CA ASN A 129 -16.87 -9.03 9.14
C ASN A 129 -15.51 -8.32 9.06
N GLY A 130 -15.49 -6.99 8.92
CA GLY A 130 -14.28 -6.18 8.82
C GLY A 130 -13.57 -6.25 7.46
N PHE A 131 -14.17 -6.88 6.45
CA PHE A 131 -13.57 -7.05 5.13
C PHE A 131 -13.51 -5.73 4.37
N VAL A 132 -12.34 -5.39 3.86
CA VAL A 132 -12.14 -4.17 3.08
C VAL A 132 -12.61 -4.37 1.65
N SER A 133 -13.73 -3.75 1.29
CA SER A 133 -14.34 -3.85 -0.03
C SER A 133 -13.85 -2.81 -1.04
N ALA A 134 -13.20 -1.73 -0.60
CA ALA A 134 -12.51 -0.80 -1.50
C ALA A 134 -11.49 0.08 -0.76
N MET A 135 -10.48 0.56 -1.50
CA MET A 135 -9.46 1.45 -0.95
C MET A 135 -9.06 2.55 -1.95
N GLN A 136 -8.88 3.78 -1.47
CA GLN A 136 -8.42 4.90 -2.29
C GLN A 136 -7.29 5.65 -1.60
N VAL A 137 -6.10 5.62 -2.20
CA VAL A 137 -4.95 6.37 -1.71
C VAL A 137 -5.07 7.84 -2.11
N TYR A 138 -5.02 8.73 -1.13
CA TYR A 138 -5.06 10.17 -1.36
C TYR A 138 -3.68 10.70 -1.72
N THR A 139 -3.55 11.32 -2.91
CA THR A 139 -2.26 11.78 -3.46
C THR A 139 -2.11 13.31 -3.47
N GLY A 140 -2.99 14.03 -2.79
CA GLY A 140 -3.11 15.49 -2.85
C GLY A 140 -4.35 15.95 -3.65
N LYS A 141 -4.59 17.25 -3.64
CA LYS A 141 -5.68 17.89 -4.40
C LYS A 141 -5.39 17.78 -5.90
N LYS A 142 -6.31 17.21 -6.67
CA LYS A 142 -6.24 17.23 -8.14
C LYS A 142 -6.66 18.61 -8.65
N SER A 143 -5.91 19.17 -9.60
CA SER A 143 -6.31 20.38 -10.33
C SER A 143 -7.62 20.09 -11.08
N GLY A 144 -8.71 20.78 -10.73
CA GLY A 144 -10.02 20.60 -11.36
C GLY A 144 -10.95 19.55 -10.73
N GLY A 145 -10.51 18.79 -9.72
CA GLY A 145 -11.39 17.89 -8.98
C GLY A 145 -12.18 18.67 -7.93
N GLN A 146 -13.46 18.94 -8.16
CA GLN A 146 -14.33 19.41 -7.08
C GLN A 146 -14.43 18.30 -6.03
N PRO A 147 -14.09 18.55 -4.75
CA PRO A 147 -14.33 17.59 -3.71
C PRO A 147 -15.84 17.43 -3.57
N LYS A 148 -16.41 16.29 -4.00
CA LYS A 148 -17.78 15.96 -3.64
C LYS A 148 -17.81 15.84 -2.11
N HIS A 149 -18.58 16.73 -1.47
CA HIS A 149 -18.75 16.82 -0.01
C HIS A 149 -17.52 17.27 0.81
N GLY A 150 -16.57 18.00 0.23
CA GLY A 150 -15.47 18.63 1.01
C GLY A 150 -14.40 17.68 1.58
N LEU A 151 -14.54 16.36 1.38
CA LEU A 151 -13.67 15.34 1.98
C LEU A 151 -12.54 14.84 1.05
N GLY A 152 -12.49 15.29 -0.20
CA GLY A 152 -11.44 14.88 -1.15
C GLY A 152 -11.48 13.40 -1.55
N ILE A 153 -12.62 12.74 -1.34
CA ILE A 153 -12.92 11.37 -1.79
C ILE A 153 -13.47 11.44 -3.22
N VAL A 154 -13.07 10.49 -4.08
CA VAL A 154 -13.84 10.18 -5.30
C VAL A 154 -14.65 8.95 -4.92
N MET A 155 -15.98 9.10 -4.86
CA MET A 155 -16.91 8.07 -4.35
C MET A 155 -16.48 6.67 -4.76
N PHE A 156 -16.38 5.76 -3.79
CA PHE A 156 -16.31 4.34 -4.10
C PHE A 156 -17.55 4.00 -4.91
N PRO A 157 -17.42 3.43 -6.13
CA PRO A 157 -18.59 2.99 -6.87
C PRO A 157 -19.37 2.00 -5.99
N THR A 158 -20.68 2.24 -5.91
CA THR A 158 -21.66 1.37 -5.25
C THR A 158 -21.76 0.05 -5.97
#